data_AF-N9RX32-F1
#
_entry.id   AF-N9RX32-F1
#
_cell.length_a   1.000
_cell.length_b   1.000
_cell.length_c   1.000
_cell.angle_alpha   90.00
_cell.angle_beta   90.00
_cell.angle_gamma   90.00
#
_symmetry.space_group_name_H-M   'P 1'
#
loop_
_entity.id
_entity.type
_entity.pdbx_description
1 polymer ?
#
loop_
_entity_poly.entity_id
_entity_poly.type
_entity_poly.pdbx_seq_one_letter_code
_entity_poly.pdbx_strand_id
1 'polypeptide(L)'
;MNLWEKVGNISEVGDISKVLFRDTNDYGNKVGGERINISHNWHVWHINDENFTSVGRLDGENRLSYIGLVINPLGVIELLKGNKYPPNYPDYQ
;
A
#
# COMPACT_ATOMS: atom_id res chain seq x y z
N MET A 1 14.57 -11.39 -14.58
CA MET A 1 14.51 -11.81 -13.17
C MET A 1 13.31 -12.74 -13.02
N ASN A 2 13.49 -14.05 -13.21
CA ASN A 2 12.46 -15.08 -13.00
C ASN A 2 12.27 -15.30 -11.50
N LEU A 3 11.73 -14.30 -10.80
CA LEU A 3 11.67 -14.30 -9.34
C LEU A 3 10.43 -14.99 -8.78
N TRP A 4 9.44 -15.24 -9.63
CA TRP A 4 8.15 -15.79 -9.22
C TRP A 4 7.69 -16.85 -10.22
N GLU A 5 7.24 -17.97 -9.69
CA GLU A 5 6.44 -18.95 -10.41
C GLU A 5 5.04 -18.98 -9.80
N LYS A 6 4.02 -19.23 -10.63
CA LYS A 6 2.64 -19.36 -10.14
C LYS A 6 2.52 -20.70 -9.41
N VAL A 7 2.58 -20.69 -8.09
CA VAL A 7 2.32 -21.86 -7.26
C VAL A 7 0.88 -21.80 -6.78
N GLY A 8 -0.02 -22.53 -7.44
CA GLY A 8 -1.43 -22.65 -7.02
C GLY A 8 -2.43 -22.73 -8.17
N ASN A 9 -3.51 -23.46 -7.91
CA ASN A 9 -4.62 -23.72 -8.83
C ASN A 9 -5.97 -23.23 -8.28
N ILE A 10 -5.97 -22.42 -7.22
CA ILE A 10 -7.23 -21.91 -6.66
C ILE A 10 -7.89 -20.96 -7.66
N SER A 11 -9.13 -21.28 -8.03
CA SER A 11 -9.92 -20.48 -8.96
C SER A 11 -10.76 -19.43 -8.24
N GLU A 12 -11.12 -19.70 -6.97
CA GLU A 12 -12.01 -18.87 -6.18
C GLU A 12 -11.23 -18.11 -5.11
N VAL A 13 -11.13 -16.79 -5.27
CA VAL A 13 -10.43 -15.87 -4.35
C VAL A 13 -11.39 -15.05 -3.48
N GLY A 14 -12.70 -15.28 -3.63
CA GLY A 14 -13.75 -14.55 -2.94
C GLY A 14 -14.09 -13.22 -3.60
N ASP A 15 -14.95 -12.46 -2.92
CA ASP A 15 -15.43 -11.16 -3.40
C ASP A 15 -14.41 -10.05 -3.13
N ILE A 16 -13.59 -9.77 -4.15
CA ILE A 16 -12.56 -8.73 -4.12
C ILE A 16 -13.11 -7.31 -4.25
N SER A 17 -14.38 -7.13 -4.64
CA SER A 17 -14.97 -5.81 -4.90
C SER A 17 -15.08 -4.95 -3.64
N LYS A 18 -15.03 -5.58 -2.46
CA LYS A 18 -15.09 -4.93 -1.15
C LYS A 18 -13.71 -4.53 -0.61
N VAL A 19 -12.64 -4.89 -1.31
CA VAL A 19 -11.27 -4.58 -0.86
C VAL A 19 -10.89 -3.20 -1.39
N LEU A 20 -10.89 -2.23 -0.48
CA LEU A 20 -10.41 -0.88 -0.74
C LEU A 20 -8.97 -0.73 -0.23
N PHE A 21 -8.08 -0.26 -1.09
CA PHE A 21 -6.72 0.10 -0.74
C PHE A 21 -6.56 1.62 -0.65
N ARG A 22 -5.54 2.06 0.07
CA ARG A 22 -5.07 3.43 0.12
C ARG A 22 -3.56 3.52 -0.07
N ASP A 23 -3.13 4.65 -0.60
CA ASP A 23 -1.73 5.06 -0.63
C ASP A 23 -1.55 6.58 -0.69
N THR A 24 -0.32 7.02 -0.50
CA THR A 24 0.10 8.41 -0.57
C THR A 24 1.50 8.46 -1.17
N ASN A 25 1.93 9.61 -1.69
CA ASN A 25 3.34 9.80 -2.09
C ASN A 25 4.18 10.42 -0.97
N ASP A 26 3.59 10.60 0.21
CA ASP A 26 4.25 11.19 1.38
C ASP A 26 5.07 10.18 2.20
N TYR A 27 5.11 8.90 1.78
CA TYR A 27 5.92 7.87 2.44
C TYR A 27 7.40 7.92 2.01
N GLY A 28 8.23 7.34 2.86
CA GLY A 28 9.68 7.26 2.66
C GLY A 28 10.42 8.48 3.20
N ASN A 29 11.69 8.58 2.85
CA ASN A 29 12.55 9.70 3.23
C ASN A 29 13.10 10.35 1.98
N LYS A 30 12.85 11.65 1.82
CA LYS A 30 13.58 12.45 0.83
C LYS A 30 14.97 12.72 1.39
N VAL A 31 16.00 12.58 0.55
CA VAL A 31 17.38 12.88 0.95
C VAL A 31 17.46 14.36 1.34
N GLY A 32 17.77 14.63 2.62
CA GLY A 32 17.83 15.99 3.16
C GLY A 32 16.46 16.64 3.45
N GLY A 33 15.35 15.92 3.28
CA GLY A 33 14.01 16.40 3.61
C GLY A 33 13.54 15.93 4.98
N GLU A 34 12.65 16.70 5.60
CA GLU A 34 11.96 16.28 6.81
C GLU A 34 10.98 15.14 6.50
N ARG A 35 10.82 14.23 7.46
CA ARG A 35 9.85 13.14 7.37
C ARG A 35 8.44 13.71 7.49
N ILE A 36 7.57 13.32 6.56
CA ILE A 36 6.14 13.59 6.67
C ILE A 36 5.52 12.55 7.62
N ASN A 37 4.99 13.01 8.74
CA ASN A 37 4.36 12.13 9.74
C ASN A 37 2.86 11.99 9.54
N ILE A 38 2.20 13.00 8.97
CA ILE A 38 0.77 12.99 8.68
C ILE A 38 0.56 13.37 7.22
N SER A 39 -0.14 12.53 6.46
CA SER A 39 -0.48 12.83 5.06
C SER A 39 -1.91 13.38 4.94
N HIS A 40 -2.06 14.35 4.04
CA HIS A 40 -3.34 14.86 3.55
C HIS A 40 -3.48 14.66 2.03
N ASN A 41 -2.69 13.75 1.47
CA ASN A 41 -2.59 13.47 0.04
C ASN A 41 -2.87 11.99 -0.25
N TRP A 42 -3.98 11.50 0.30
CA TRP A 42 -4.40 10.12 0.16
C TRP A 42 -5.08 9.87 -1.17
N HIS A 43 -4.85 8.67 -1.69
CA HIS A 43 -5.48 8.08 -2.85
C HIS A 43 -6.06 6.73 -2.44
N VAL A 44 -7.18 6.34 -3.03
CA VAL A 44 -7.82 5.05 -2.79
C VAL A 44 -8.17 4.34 -4.10
N TRP A 45 -8.25 3.01 -4.06
CA TRP A 45 -8.64 2.19 -5.21
C TRP A 45 -9.08 0.78 -4.82
N HIS A 46 -9.84 0.15 -5.70
CA HIS A 46 -10.16 -1.26 -5.67
C HIS A 46 -9.30 -2.06 -6.64
N ILE A 47 -9.31 -3.38 -6.49
CA ILE A 47 -8.64 -4.28 -7.43
C ILE A 47 -9.32 -4.14 -8.80
N ASN A 48 -8.51 -3.99 -9.84
CA ASN A 48 -8.91 -3.74 -11.24
C ASN A 48 -9.44 -2.33 -11.55
N ASP A 49 -9.32 -1.38 -10.62
CA ASP A 49 -9.53 0.02 -10.98
C ASP A 49 -8.46 0.46 -12.00
N GLU A 50 -8.90 1.17 -13.05
CA GLU A 50 -7.98 1.73 -14.05
C GLU A 50 -7.16 2.90 -13.50
N ASN A 51 -7.70 3.62 -12.52
CA ASN A 51 -7.11 4.84 -11.97
C ASN A 51 -7.31 4.91 -10.46
N PHE A 52 -6.37 5.57 -9.77
CA PHE A 52 -6.53 5.93 -8.37
C PHE A 52 -7.50 7.09 -8.18
N THR A 53 -8.32 7.04 -7.14
CA THR A 53 -9.18 8.15 -6.72
C THR A 53 -8.48 8.99 -5.67
N SER A 54 -8.17 10.26 -5.96
CA SER A 54 -7.62 11.18 -4.95
C SER A 54 -8.71 11.60 -3.97
N VAL A 55 -8.45 11.47 -2.67
CA VAL A 55 -9.39 11.80 -1.59
C VAL A 55 -8.84 12.87 -0.65
N GLY A 56 -7.56 13.23 -0.77
CA GLY A 56 -6.93 14.23 0.09
C GLY A 56 -6.82 13.73 1.53
N ARG A 57 -7.69 14.18 2.43
CA ARG A 57 -7.74 13.67 3.82
C ARG A 57 -8.44 12.32 3.86
N LEU A 58 -7.95 11.41 4.71
CA LEU A 58 -8.54 10.09 4.85
C LEU A 58 -9.67 10.12 5.89
N ASP A 59 -10.91 10.20 5.43
CA ASP A 59 -12.11 10.34 6.27
C ASP A 59 -13.18 9.29 5.97
N GLY A 60 -14.11 9.10 6.91
CA GLY A 60 -15.22 8.16 6.77
C GLY A 60 -14.77 6.72 6.51
N GLU A 61 -15.44 6.06 5.57
CA GLU A 61 -15.18 4.65 5.21
C GLU A 61 -13.78 4.44 4.61
N ASN A 62 -13.17 5.49 4.02
CA ASN A 62 -11.81 5.39 3.48
C ASN A 62 -10.77 5.10 4.58
N ARG A 63 -11.06 5.32 5.86
CA ARG A 63 -10.17 4.93 6.96
C ARG A 63 -10.07 3.42 7.16
N LEU A 64 -11.09 2.67 6.70
CA LEU A 64 -11.13 1.21 6.77
C LEU A 64 -10.31 0.54 5.65
N SER A 65 -9.79 1.32 4.70
CA SER A 65 -8.95 0.81 3.61
C SER A 65 -7.66 0.16 4.11
N TYR A 66 -7.17 -0.80 3.33
CA TYR A 66 -5.87 -1.43 3.54
C TYR A 66 -4.76 -0.57 2.93
N ILE A 67 -3.53 -0.65 3.46
CA ILE A 67 -2.39 -0.02 2.81
C ILE A 67 -2.03 -0.84 1.56
N GLY A 68 -2.08 -0.21 0.39
CA GLY A 68 -1.57 -0.78 -0.85
C GLY A 68 -0.16 -0.26 -1.11
N LEU A 69 0.85 -1.11 -1.04
CA LEU A 69 2.25 -0.71 -1.24
C LEU A 69 2.96 -1.66 -2.20
N VAL A 70 3.66 -1.11 -3.18
CA VAL A 70 4.57 -1.88 -4.04
C VAL A 70 5.96 -1.87 -3.41
N ILE A 71 6.39 -3.02 -2.89
CA ILE A 71 7.70 -3.21 -2.27
C ILE A 71 8.59 -4.00 -3.22
N ASN A 72 9.88 -3.68 -3.27
CA ASN A 72 10.82 -4.46 -4.04
C ASN A 72 10.93 -5.90 -3.47
N PRO A 73 11.25 -6.91 -4.29
CA PRO A 73 11.28 -8.31 -3.84
C PRO A 73 12.19 -8.57 -2.63
N LEU A 74 13.30 -7.85 -2.50
CA LEU A 74 14.18 -7.99 -1.33
C LEU A 74 13.52 -7.48 -0.05
N GLY A 75 12.73 -6.39 -0.12
CA GLY A 75 11.97 -5.91 1.03
C GLY A 75 10.90 -6.91 1.48
N VAL A 76 10.25 -7.61 0.54
CA VAL A 76 9.33 -8.71 0.85
C VAL A 76 10.03 -9.84 1.60
N ILE A 77 11.24 -10.25 1.15
CA ILE A 77 12.04 -11.27 1.84
C ILE A 77 12.36 -10.86 3.28
N GLU A 78 12.71 -9.60 3.53
CA GLU A 78 12.97 -9.11 4.88
C GLU A 78 11.72 -9.13 5.76
N LEU A 79 10.56 -8.73 5.22
CA LEU A 79 9.28 -8.83 5.93
C LEU A 79 8.92 -10.28 6.28
N LEU A 80 9.15 -11.24 5.38
CA LEU A 80 8.90 -12.67 5.61
C LEU A 80 9.79 -13.26 6.72
N LYS A 81 10.98 -12.70 6.94
CA LYS A 81 11.87 -13.06 8.05
C LYS A 81 11.43 -12.46 9.39
N GLY A 82 10.39 -11.63 9.40
CA GLY A 82 9.96 -10.85 10.57
C GLY A 82 10.76 -9.58 10.80
N ASN A 83 11.67 -9.21 9.88
CA ASN A 83 12.38 -7.95 9.97
C ASN A 83 11.44 -6.80 9.64
N LYS A 84 11.60 -5.67 10.32
CA LYS A 84 10.96 -4.43 9.91
C LYS A 84 11.64 -3.98 8.62
N TYR A 85 10.89 -3.95 7.53
CA TYR A 85 11.19 -3.11 6.39
C TYR A 85 10.30 -1.88 6.55
N PRO A 86 10.76 -0.80 7.21
CA PRO A 86 9.90 0.35 7.48
C PRO A 86 9.92 1.26 6.25
N PRO A 87 8.90 1.22 5.37
CA PRO A 87 8.57 2.45 4.67
C PRO A 87 8.25 3.45 5.79
N ASN A 88 8.89 4.62 5.80
CA ASN A 88 8.45 5.71 6.66
C ASN A 88 7.07 6.15 6.17
N TYR A 89 6.06 5.40 6.56
CA TYR A 89 4.70 5.56 6.10
C TYR A 89 4.02 6.56 7.03
N PRO A 90 3.39 7.61 6.50
CA PRO A 90 2.74 8.61 7.32
C PRO A 90 1.43 8.07 7.89
N ASP A 91 1.07 8.56 9.07
CA ASP A 91 -0.27 8.41 9.61
C ASP A 91 -1.25 9.35 8.87
N TYR A 92 -2.54 9.13 9.08
CA TYR A 92 -3.58 10.02 8.57
C TYR A 92 -4.09 11.03 9.62
N GLN A 93 -3.73 10.84 10.90
CA GLN A 93 -4.04 11.72 12.04
C GLN A 93 -3.09 11.47 13.22
#